data_AF-A0A060W5L7-F1
#
_entry.id   AF-A0A060W5L7-F1
#
_cell.length_a   1.000
_cell.length_b   1.000
_cell.length_c   1.000
_cell.angle_alpha   90.00
_cell.angle_beta   90.00
_cell.angle_gamma   90.00
#
_symmetry.space_group_name_H-M   'P 1'
#
loop_
_entity.id
_entity.type
_entity.pdbx_description
1 polymer ?
#
loop_
_entity_poly.entity_id
_entity_poly.type
_entity_poly.pdbx_seq_one_letter_code
_entity_poly.pdbx_strand_id
1 'polypeptide(L)'
;MTLLLVFLQITIRLGRALKKGEYRVKVYQLLVNDAEPCKFLVDTVFAKGMTVKQSKEELMPQLKDQCKLDLNIDKFRLRKKTWKNPGTVFLDYHVYEEDINISSNWEVFLEVLDGPEKMKSMSQLAVLTRRWTPAQMKLEPFQEVVLESSSVEELKEKLSEISGIPLENLEFAKGRGTFPCDISVLEIHQDLDWNPKVSTLNVWPLYICDDGAVVFYRDSTEEPMEQSEDERNELMKKESSRLLKTGHRVSYSPRKEKALKIYLDGGPVKDPGQD
;
A
#
# COMPACT_ATOMS: atom_id res chain seq x y z
N MET A 1 -36.80 16.35 14.60
CA MET A 1 -36.33 15.24 13.74
C MET A 1 -36.07 15.86 12.37
N THR A 2 -34.84 16.32 12.15
CA THR A 2 -34.49 17.10 10.95
C THR A 2 -33.67 16.20 10.04
N LEU A 3 -34.28 15.74 8.95
CA LEU A 3 -33.59 15.00 7.90
C LEU A 3 -32.64 15.96 7.19
N LEU A 4 -31.34 15.73 7.32
CA LEU A 4 -30.32 16.40 6.50
C LEU A 4 -30.31 15.72 5.13
N LEU A 5 -30.96 16.34 4.14
CA LEU A 5 -30.83 15.95 2.74
C LEU A 5 -29.47 16.45 2.24
N VAL A 6 -28.53 15.53 2.06
CA VAL A 6 -27.26 15.79 1.41
C VAL A 6 -27.52 15.91 -0.09
N PHE A 7 -27.44 17.13 -0.63
CA PHE A 7 -27.49 17.37 -2.06
C PHE A 7 -26.20 16.85 -2.71
N LEU A 8 -26.33 15.90 -3.62
CA LEU A 8 -25.24 15.42 -4.47
C LEU A 8 -24.94 16.51 -5.51
N GLN A 9 -23.87 17.27 -5.34
CA GLN A 9 -23.41 18.23 -6.35
C GLN A 9 -22.74 17.45 -7.51
N ILE A 10 -23.46 17.28 -8.61
CA ILE A 10 -22.94 16.65 -9.83
C ILE A 10 -22.22 17.72 -10.65
N THR A 11 -20.89 17.73 -10.59
CA THR A 11 -20.05 18.59 -11.42
C THR A 11 -19.79 17.89 -12.76
N ILE A 12 -20.52 18.28 -13.81
CA ILE A 12 -20.32 17.76 -15.18
C ILE A 12 -19.18 18.55 -15.83
N ARG A 13 -18.00 17.95 -15.96
CA ARG A 13 -16.93 18.49 -16.82
C ARG A 13 -17.22 18.09 -18.28
N LEU A 14 -17.58 19.08 -19.11
CA LEU A 14 -17.78 18.92 -20.56
C LEU A 14 -16.43 18.72 -21.27
N GLY A 15 -15.89 17.51 -21.16
CA GLY A 15 -14.76 17.06 -21.98
C GLY A 15 -15.21 16.51 -23.34
N ARG A 16 -14.28 16.37 -24.29
CA ARG A 16 -14.56 15.66 -25.55
C ARG A 16 -14.99 14.22 -25.28
N ALA A 17 -15.82 13.66 -26.17
CA ALA A 17 -16.10 12.24 -26.16
C ALA A 17 -14.80 11.44 -26.32
N LEU A 18 -14.67 10.36 -25.54
CA LEU A 18 -13.54 9.44 -25.68
C LEU A 18 -13.69 8.66 -26.99
N LYS A 19 -12.59 8.53 -27.72
CA LYS A 19 -12.50 7.67 -28.90
C LYS A 19 -12.40 6.20 -28.46
N LYS A 20 -12.65 5.28 -29.39
CA LYS A 20 -12.42 3.86 -29.15
C LYS A 20 -10.97 3.63 -28.71
N GLY A 21 -10.79 2.98 -27.57
CA GLY A 21 -9.47 2.71 -26.99
C GLY A 21 -8.94 3.82 -26.07
N GLU A 22 -9.67 4.92 -25.86
CA GLU A 22 -9.33 5.93 -24.86
C GLU A 22 -10.06 5.67 -23.53
N TYR A 23 -9.35 5.82 -22.42
CA TYR A 23 -9.84 5.58 -21.07
C TYR A 23 -9.55 6.79 -20.19
N ARG A 24 -10.54 7.21 -19.40
CA ARG A 24 -10.32 8.19 -18.34
C ARG A 24 -9.52 7.55 -17.22
N VAL A 25 -8.48 8.26 -16.78
CA VAL A 25 -7.57 7.81 -15.74
C VAL A 25 -7.49 8.89 -14.67
N LYS A 26 -7.64 8.47 -13.41
CA LYS A 26 -7.41 9.34 -12.25
C LYS A 26 -5.98 9.18 -11.78
N VAL A 27 -5.24 10.27 -11.70
CA VAL A 27 -3.86 10.29 -11.21
C VAL A 27 -3.85 10.81 -9.79
N TYR A 28 -3.26 10.03 -8.88
CA TYR A 28 -3.05 10.41 -7.50
C TYR A 28 -1.55 10.50 -7.21
N GLN A 29 -1.09 11.52 -6.52
CA GLN A 29 0.25 11.55 -5.96
C GLN A 29 0.36 10.53 -4.82
N LEU A 30 1.38 9.69 -4.86
CA LEU A 30 1.81 8.87 -3.75
C LEU A 30 2.84 9.66 -2.92
N LEU A 31 2.47 10.00 -1.69
CA LEU A 31 3.30 10.71 -0.73
C LEU A 31 3.67 9.72 0.39
N VAL A 32 4.68 8.87 0.12
CA VAL A 32 4.97 7.66 0.92
C VAL A 32 5.13 7.94 2.42
N ASN A 33 5.68 9.10 2.78
CA ASN A 33 5.98 9.48 4.16
C ASN A 33 4.99 10.48 4.78
N ASP A 34 3.97 10.91 4.03
CA ASP A 34 2.97 11.85 4.55
C ASP A 34 1.85 11.13 5.29
N ALA A 35 1.24 11.82 6.25
CA ALA A 35 0.09 11.30 6.99
C ALA A 35 -1.12 11.00 6.08
N GLU A 36 -1.24 11.72 4.97
CA GLU A 36 -2.22 11.50 3.90
C GLU A 36 -1.49 11.07 2.62
N PRO A 37 -1.16 9.77 2.47
CA PRO A 37 -0.26 9.32 1.41
C PRO A 37 -0.85 9.35 0.00
N CYS A 38 -2.16 9.61 -0.14
CA CYS A 38 -2.87 9.53 -1.40
C CYS A 38 -3.57 10.86 -1.68
N LYS A 39 -2.98 11.67 -2.57
CA LYS A 39 -3.51 12.98 -2.95
C LYS A 39 -3.96 12.98 -4.40
N PHE A 40 -5.22 13.29 -4.68
CA PHE A 40 -5.68 13.42 -6.06
C PHE A 40 -4.96 14.58 -6.78
N LEU A 41 -4.53 14.36 -8.02
CA LEU A 41 -3.90 15.39 -8.86
C LEU A 41 -4.83 15.81 -10.00
N VAL A 42 -5.11 14.90 -10.93
CA VAL A 42 -5.78 15.23 -12.19
C VAL A 42 -6.55 14.04 -12.77
N ASP A 43 -7.62 14.35 -13.51
CA ASP A 43 -8.28 13.41 -14.42
C ASP A 43 -7.68 13.58 -15.82
N THR A 44 -7.07 12.53 -16.36
CA THR A 44 -6.48 12.52 -17.71
C THR A 44 -7.11 11.43 -18.58
N VAL A 45 -6.63 11.29 -19.81
CA VAL A 45 -7.03 10.22 -20.74
C VAL A 45 -5.77 9.49 -21.20
N PHE A 46 -5.76 8.17 -21.10
CA PHE A 46 -4.76 7.32 -21.73
C PHE A 46 -5.41 6.48 -22.83
N ALA A 47 -4.62 6.09 -23.84
CA ALA A 47 -5.07 5.34 -24.99
C ALA A 47 -4.40 3.95 -25.07
N LYS A 48 -5.09 2.95 -25.61
CA LYS A 48 -4.46 1.65 -25.94
C LYS A 48 -3.28 1.86 -26.88
N GLY A 49 -2.22 1.08 -26.69
CA GLY A 49 -1.02 1.11 -27.54
C GLY A 49 -0.07 2.29 -27.26
N MET A 50 -0.42 3.23 -26.38
CA MET A 50 0.56 4.22 -25.92
C MET A 50 1.50 3.59 -24.89
N THR A 51 2.74 4.06 -24.82
CA THR A 51 3.68 3.64 -23.77
C THR A 51 3.46 4.43 -22.49
N VAL A 52 3.95 3.90 -21.37
CA VAL A 52 4.01 4.63 -20.09
C VAL A 52 4.80 5.93 -20.26
N LYS A 53 5.91 5.92 -21.00
CA LYS A 53 6.68 7.14 -21.30
C LYS A 53 5.82 8.21 -21.98
N GLN A 54 5.08 7.85 -23.04
CA GLN A 54 4.19 8.78 -23.74
C GLN A 54 3.12 9.34 -22.81
N SER A 55 2.57 8.52 -21.92
CA SER A 55 1.57 8.98 -20.94
C SER A 55 2.14 9.96 -19.93
N LYS A 56 3.40 9.76 -19.52
CA LYS A 56 4.13 10.68 -18.66
C LYS A 56 4.34 12.01 -19.39
N GLU A 57 4.73 11.98 -20.66
CA GLU A 57 4.89 13.17 -21.50
C GLU A 57 3.58 13.99 -21.61
N GLU A 58 2.45 13.32 -21.81
CA GLU A 58 1.12 13.95 -21.86
C GLU A 58 0.66 14.50 -20.49
N LEU A 59 1.16 13.92 -19.39
CA LEU A 59 0.85 14.39 -18.04
C LEU A 59 1.62 15.65 -17.65
N MET A 60 2.88 15.82 -18.09
CA MET A 60 3.74 16.91 -17.60
C MET A 60 3.11 18.30 -17.69
N PRO A 61 2.47 18.72 -18.80
CA PRO A 61 1.84 20.04 -18.87
C PRO A 61 0.70 20.18 -17.84
N GLN A 62 -0.09 19.13 -17.66
CA GLN A 62 -1.21 19.13 -16.71
C GLN A 62 -0.71 19.21 -15.26
N LEU A 63 0.38 18.50 -14.94
CA LEU A 63 1.02 18.53 -13.62
C LEU A 63 1.57 19.93 -13.31
N LYS A 64 2.22 20.55 -14.28
CA LYS A 64 2.75 21.91 -14.15
C LYS A 64 1.63 22.94 -13.94
N ASP A 65 0.65 22.96 -14.84
CA ASP A 65 -0.37 24.01 -14.88
C ASP A 65 -1.44 23.86 -13.80
N GLN A 66 -1.88 22.63 -13.53
CA GLN A 66 -2.99 22.36 -12.61
C GLN A 66 -2.51 22.03 -11.19
N CYS A 67 -1.35 21.37 -11.07
CA CYS A 67 -0.85 20.86 -9.79
C CYS A 67 0.35 21.62 -9.24
N LYS A 68 0.93 22.55 -10.02
CA LYS A 68 2.18 23.27 -9.69
C LYS A 68 3.36 22.32 -9.45
N LEU A 69 3.36 21.18 -10.14
CA LEU A 69 4.41 20.18 -10.11
C LEU A 69 5.20 20.27 -11.42
N ASP A 70 6.30 21.03 -11.40
CA ASP A 70 7.23 21.15 -12.53
C ASP A 70 8.26 20.02 -12.47
N LEU A 71 7.92 18.89 -13.10
CA LEU A 71 8.69 17.65 -13.05
C LEU A 71 9.29 17.32 -14.42
N ASN A 72 10.51 16.80 -14.42
CA ASN A 72 11.08 16.15 -15.59
C ASN A 72 10.57 14.71 -15.71
N ILE A 73 10.55 14.17 -16.93
CA ILE A 73 10.06 12.81 -17.20
C ILE A 73 10.76 11.73 -16.37
N ASP A 74 12.04 11.91 -16.05
CA ASP A 74 12.84 10.94 -15.26
C ASP A 74 12.71 11.13 -13.75
N LYS A 75 11.92 12.12 -13.30
CA LYS A 75 11.75 12.47 -11.87
C LYS A 75 10.46 11.94 -11.26
N PHE A 76 9.69 11.15 -12.01
CA PHE A 76 8.53 10.46 -11.47
C PHE A 76 8.25 9.15 -12.21
N ARG A 77 7.54 8.26 -11.52
CA ARG A 77 7.05 7.00 -12.07
C ARG A 77 5.54 6.89 -11.90
N LEU A 78 4.94 6.00 -12.69
CA LEU A 78 3.55 5.60 -12.50
C LEU A 78 3.50 4.23 -11.84
N ARG A 79 2.54 4.05 -10.93
CA ARG A 79 2.26 2.78 -10.26
C ARG A 79 0.80 2.41 -10.37
N LYS A 80 0.52 1.11 -10.36
CA LYS A 80 -0.83 0.60 -10.14
C LYS A 80 -1.35 1.11 -8.80
N LYS A 81 -2.57 1.65 -8.79
CA LYS A 81 -3.28 2.00 -7.55
C LYS A 81 -4.42 1.02 -7.32
N THR A 82 -4.35 0.29 -6.21
CA THR A 82 -5.45 -0.56 -5.73
C THR A 82 -5.96 0.03 -4.42
N TRP A 83 -7.01 0.85 -4.52
CA TRP A 83 -7.52 1.64 -3.39
C TRP A 83 -6.44 2.52 -2.75
N LYS A 84 -5.92 2.17 -1.56
CA LYS A 84 -4.82 2.88 -0.87
C LYS A 84 -3.44 2.28 -1.19
N ASN A 85 -3.38 1.07 -1.73
CA ASN A 85 -2.14 0.33 -1.90
C ASN A 85 -1.42 0.75 -3.19
N PRO A 86 -0.16 1.21 -3.10
CA PRO A 86 0.71 1.26 -4.26
C PRO A 86 1.06 -0.18 -4.65
N GLY A 87 0.86 -0.52 -5.92
CA GLY A 87 1.23 -1.82 -6.46
C GLY A 87 2.33 -1.67 -7.51
N THR A 88 2.27 -2.55 -8.51
CA THR A 88 3.20 -2.66 -9.64
C THR A 88 3.72 -1.32 -10.15
N VAL A 89 5.04 -1.21 -10.28
CA VAL A 89 5.70 -0.10 -10.98
C VAL A 89 5.56 -0.27 -12.48
N PHE A 90 5.10 0.77 -13.16
CA PHE A 90 5.02 0.78 -14.62
C PHE A 90 6.29 1.38 -15.20
N LEU A 91 7.09 0.54 -15.87
CA LEU A 91 8.29 0.96 -16.60
C LEU A 91 7.92 1.70 -17.88
N ASP A 92 8.77 2.65 -18.27
CA ASP A 92 8.53 3.58 -19.37
C ASP A 92 8.23 2.92 -20.72
N TYR A 93 8.77 1.73 -20.96
CA TYR A 93 8.59 0.98 -22.21
C TYR A 93 7.32 0.13 -22.25
N HIS A 94 6.61 -0.05 -21.13
CA HIS A 94 5.37 -0.83 -21.13
C HIS A 94 4.30 -0.15 -21.96
N VAL A 95 3.51 -0.96 -22.65
CA VAL A 95 2.41 -0.55 -23.52
C VAL A 95 1.07 -0.89 -22.87
N TYR A 96 0.15 0.07 -22.82
CA TYR A 96 -1.19 -0.20 -22.28
C TYR A 96 -2.01 -1.08 -23.23
N GLU A 97 -2.77 -2.01 -22.63
CA GLU A 97 -3.47 -3.15 -23.24
C GLU A 97 -2.57 -4.35 -23.59
N GLU A 98 -1.27 -4.16 -23.79
CA GLU A 98 -0.33 -5.26 -24.07
C GLU A 98 0.34 -5.75 -22.79
N ASP A 99 1.02 -4.85 -22.07
CA ASP A 99 1.70 -5.17 -20.80
C ASP A 99 0.84 -4.79 -19.58
N ILE A 100 0.03 -3.73 -19.71
CA ILE A 100 -0.75 -3.16 -18.62
C ILE A 100 -2.24 -3.14 -19.00
N ASN A 101 -3.04 -3.93 -18.28
CA ASN A 101 -4.49 -3.94 -18.44
C ASN A 101 -5.11 -2.62 -17.98
N ILE A 102 -5.66 -1.85 -18.92
CA ILE A 102 -6.40 -0.61 -18.65
C ILE A 102 -7.90 -0.82 -18.81
N SER A 103 -8.69 -0.15 -17.99
CA SER A 103 -10.15 -0.30 -18.00
C SER A 103 -10.86 1.00 -17.65
N SER A 104 -12.18 1.00 -17.69
CA SER A 104 -12.97 2.17 -17.28
C SER A 104 -12.73 2.49 -15.80
N ASN A 105 -12.59 3.78 -15.45
CA ASN A 105 -12.31 4.26 -14.10
C ASN A 105 -10.94 3.84 -13.55
N TRP A 106 -9.95 3.71 -14.42
CA TRP A 106 -8.61 3.34 -13.99
C TRP A 106 -7.99 4.41 -13.10
N GLU A 107 -7.28 3.97 -12.06
CA GLU A 107 -6.55 4.87 -11.16
C GLU A 107 -5.08 4.46 -11.12
N VAL A 108 -4.21 5.45 -11.10
CA VAL A 108 -2.76 5.26 -10.99
C VAL A 108 -2.19 6.18 -9.93
N PHE A 109 -1.10 5.73 -9.33
CA PHE A 109 -0.25 6.61 -8.53
C PHE A 109 0.83 7.23 -9.41
N LEU A 110 1.11 8.50 -9.18
CA LEU A 110 2.32 9.20 -9.58
C LEU A 110 3.19 9.34 -8.34
N GLU A 111 4.41 8.84 -8.40
CA GLU A 111 5.38 8.97 -7.32
C GLU A 111 6.58 9.77 -7.81
N VAL A 112 6.90 10.84 -7.08
CA VAL A 112 8.09 11.66 -7.35
C VAL A 112 9.31 10.96 -6.77
N LEU A 113 10.37 10.86 -7.55
CA LEU A 113 11.59 10.14 -7.19
C LEU A 113 12.69 11.13 -6.77
N ASP A 114 13.33 10.87 -5.63
CA ASP A 114 14.48 11.64 -5.16
C ASP A 114 15.70 11.45 -6.08
N GLY A 115 15.81 10.24 -6.65
CA GLY A 115 16.89 9.82 -7.55
C GLY A 115 16.39 9.27 -8.88
N PRO A 116 17.28 8.66 -9.69
CA PRO A 116 16.85 7.91 -10.87
C PRO A 116 16.00 6.71 -10.46
N GLU A 117 15.11 6.27 -11.36
CA GLU A 117 14.36 5.03 -11.19
C GLU A 117 15.31 3.85 -10.94
N LYS A 118 15.05 3.09 -9.88
CA LYS A 118 15.86 1.93 -9.50
C LYS A 118 15.38 0.66 -10.18
N MET A 119 14.07 0.52 -10.38
CA MET A 119 13.52 -0.65 -11.06
C MET A 119 13.80 -0.58 -12.57
N LYS A 120 14.27 -1.69 -13.14
CA LYS A 120 14.64 -1.83 -14.56
C LYS A 120 13.92 -2.96 -15.27
N SER A 121 13.34 -3.90 -14.52
CA SER A 121 12.69 -5.10 -15.06
C SER A 121 11.49 -5.50 -14.19
N MET A 122 10.47 -6.10 -14.82
CA MET A 122 9.32 -6.71 -14.15
C MET A 122 9.65 -8.00 -13.38
N SER A 123 10.86 -8.55 -13.55
CA SER A 123 11.37 -9.64 -12.74
C SER A 123 11.82 -9.18 -11.34
N GLN A 124 12.08 -7.88 -11.18
CA GLN A 124 12.47 -7.31 -9.91
C GLN A 124 11.25 -7.06 -9.02
N LEU A 125 11.50 -6.90 -7.73
CA LEU A 125 10.49 -6.64 -6.72
C LEU A 125 10.83 -5.38 -5.93
N ALA A 126 9.96 -4.37 -5.97
CA ALA A 126 10.11 -3.14 -5.20
C ALA A 126 9.34 -3.22 -3.87
N VAL A 127 10.07 -3.24 -2.76
CA VAL A 127 9.51 -3.38 -1.40
C VAL A 127 9.68 -2.07 -0.64
N LEU A 128 8.60 -1.58 -0.03
CA LEU A 128 8.64 -0.43 0.87
C LEU A 128 9.07 -0.91 2.25
N THR A 129 10.19 -0.43 2.73
CA THR A 129 10.77 -0.85 4.01
C THR A 129 10.69 0.29 5.03
N ARG A 130 10.51 -0.05 6.30
CA ARG A 130 10.43 0.96 7.38
C ARG A 130 11.10 0.45 8.64
N ARG A 131 12.12 1.16 9.11
CA ARG A 131 12.80 0.81 10.36
C ARG A 131 11.91 1.18 11.54
N TRP A 132 11.77 0.24 12.47
CA TRP A 132 11.37 0.52 13.83
C TRP A 132 12.61 0.56 14.71
N THR A 133 12.73 1.61 15.52
CA THR A 133 13.80 1.79 16.51
C THR A 133 13.23 1.58 17.91
N PRO A 134 13.33 0.36 18.49
CA PRO A 134 12.86 0.08 19.86
C PRO A 134 13.38 1.07 20.89
N ALA A 135 14.68 1.42 20.81
CA ALA A 135 15.33 2.34 21.75
C ALA A 135 14.79 3.78 21.69
N GLN A 136 14.07 4.14 20.63
CA GLN A 136 13.45 5.46 20.47
C GLN A 136 11.92 5.43 20.45
N MET A 137 11.33 4.24 20.39
CA MET A 137 9.90 4.01 20.18
C MET A 137 9.35 4.77 18.96
N LYS A 138 10.07 4.70 17.83
CA LYS A 138 9.75 5.45 16.61
C LYS A 138 9.82 4.58 15.36
N LEU A 139 9.03 4.96 14.36
CA LEU A 139 9.17 4.48 13.00
C LEU A 139 9.88 5.54 12.17
N GLU A 140 10.99 5.15 11.56
CA GLU A 140 11.73 5.97 10.59
C GLU A 140 10.90 6.21 9.32
N PRO A 141 11.32 7.14 8.44
CA PRO A 141 10.74 7.26 7.11
C PRO A 141 10.86 5.94 6.31
N PHE A 142 9.89 5.70 5.42
CA PHE A 142 9.96 4.63 4.45
C PHE A 142 11.14 4.80 3.50
N GLN A 143 11.77 3.69 3.16
CA GLN A 143 12.77 3.56 2.11
C GLN A 143 12.41 2.41 1.20
N GLU A 144 12.57 2.59 -0.10
CA GLU A 144 12.35 1.51 -1.06
C GLU A 144 13.65 0.78 -1.40
N VAL A 145 13.57 -0.55 -1.31
CA VAL A 145 14.58 -1.49 -1.83
C VAL A 145 14.02 -2.21 -3.05
N VAL A 146 14.87 -2.40 -4.06
CA VAL A 146 14.55 -3.20 -5.25
C VAL A 146 15.38 -4.47 -5.15
N LEU A 147 14.71 -5.61 -5.28
CA LEU A 147 15.28 -6.94 -5.20
C LEU A 147 15.30 -7.58 -6.59
N GLU A 148 16.39 -8.23 -6.95
CA GLU A 148 16.56 -9.03 -8.17
C GLU A 148 15.89 -10.40 -8.04
N SER A 149 15.80 -10.91 -6.82
CA SER A 149 15.16 -12.17 -6.46
C SER A 149 14.15 -11.98 -5.33
N SER A 150 13.11 -12.81 -5.27
CA SER A 150 12.17 -12.83 -4.15
C SER A 150 12.71 -13.63 -2.95
N SER A 151 13.98 -13.45 -2.59
CA SER A 151 14.64 -14.17 -1.48
C SER A 151 14.68 -13.34 -0.19
N VAL A 152 14.64 -14.04 0.95
CA VAL A 152 14.79 -13.39 2.27
C VAL A 152 16.23 -12.94 2.50
N GLU A 153 17.20 -13.68 1.97
CA GLU A 153 18.62 -13.36 2.07
C GLU A 153 18.92 -11.99 1.44
N GLU A 154 18.54 -11.80 0.18
CA GLU A 154 18.75 -10.53 -0.52
C GLU A 154 18.02 -9.36 0.17
N LEU A 155 16.80 -9.58 0.66
CA LEU A 155 16.09 -8.56 1.44
C LEU A 155 16.90 -8.16 2.68
N LYS A 156 17.44 -9.13 3.43
CA LYS A 156 18.25 -8.83 4.62
C LYS A 156 19.55 -8.11 4.26
N GLU A 157 20.22 -8.51 3.18
CA GLU A 157 21.41 -7.82 2.65
C GLU A 157 21.12 -6.36 2.34
N LYS A 158 20.04 -6.07 1.61
CA LYS A 158 19.63 -4.70 1.29
C LYS A 158 19.27 -3.89 2.53
N LEU A 159 18.56 -4.49 3.49
CA LEU A 159 18.23 -3.82 4.75
C LEU A 159 19.47 -3.54 5.59
N SER A 160 20.43 -4.46 5.62
CA SER A 160 21.72 -4.27 6.29
C SER A 160 22.52 -3.13 5.63
N GLU A 161 22.60 -3.12 4.30
CA GLU A 161 23.27 -2.08 3.52
C GLU A 161 22.74 -0.67 3.84
N ILE A 162 21.41 -0.49 3.86
CA ILE A 162 20.81 0.85 4.07
C ILE A 162 20.79 1.29 5.54
N SER A 163 20.95 0.36 6.49
CA SER A 163 20.79 0.66 7.93
C SER A 163 22.07 0.54 8.75
N GLY A 164 23.07 -0.18 8.23
CA GLY A 164 24.28 -0.54 8.96
C GLY A 164 24.09 -1.63 10.03
N ILE A 165 22.91 -2.24 10.13
CA ILE A 165 22.63 -3.31 11.10
C ILE A 165 23.27 -4.62 10.60
N PRO A 166 24.09 -5.32 11.40
CA PRO A 166 24.63 -6.63 11.03
C PRO A 166 23.52 -7.66 10.73
N LEU A 167 23.73 -8.53 9.76
CA LEU A 167 22.71 -9.49 9.28
C LEU A 167 22.18 -10.40 10.39
N GLU A 168 23.04 -10.78 11.33
CA GLU A 168 22.73 -11.59 12.51
C GLU A 168 21.78 -10.90 13.49
N ASN A 169 21.82 -9.57 13.53
CA ASN A 169 20.98 -8.74 14.39
C ASN A 169 19.71 -8.26 13.67
N LEU A 170 19.61 -8.52 12.37
CA LEU A 170 18.53 -8.01 11.55
C LEU A 170 17.28 -8.90 11.61
N GLU A 171 16.22 -8.32 12.17
CA GLU A 171 14.89 -8.89 12.17
C GLU A 171 13.94 -8.07 11.30
N PHE A 172 13.02 -8.76 10.63
CA PHE A 172 12.02 -8.13 9.78
C PHE A 172 10.66 -8.81 9.95
N ALA A 173 9.60 -8.09 9.58
CA ALA A 173 8.24 -8.59 9.56
C ALA A 173 7.45 -7.93 8.41
N LYS A 174 6.47 -8.63 7.86
CA LYS A 174 5.56 -8.04 6.87
C LYS A 174 4.53 -7.16 7.55
N GLY A 175 4.30 -5.96 7.00
CA GLY A 175 3.22 -5.08 7.40
C GLY A 175 1.85 -5.67 7.10
N ARG A 176 0.90 -5.46 8.02
CA ARG A 176 -0.49 -5.94 7.90
C ARG A 176 -1.41 -4.81 7.39
N GLY A 177 -2.50 -5.20 6.73
CA GLY A 177 -3.51 -4.26 6.23
C GLY A 177 -3.10 -3.51 4.95
N THR A 178 -3.74 -2.37 4.71
CA THR A 178 -3.45 -1.52 3.55
C THR A 178 -2.33 -0.54 3.85
N PHE A 179 -1.60 -0.10 2.82
CA PHE A 179 -0.62 0.98 2.92
C PHE A 179 -1.20 2.20 3.66
N PRO A 180 -0.47 2.80 4.63
CA PRO A 180 0.94 2.56 4.96
C PRO A 180 1.19 1.44 5.99
N CYS A 181 0.24 0.52 6.19
CA CYS A 181 0.28 -0.51 7.22
C CYS A 181 0.43 0.09 8.62
N ASP A 182 -0.50 1.00 8.95
CA ASP A 182 -0.49 1.72 10.22
C ASP A 182 -0.50 0.76 11.41
N ILE A 183 0.48 0.93 12.30
CA ILE A 183 0.67 0.11 13.50
C ILE A 183 1.17 0.97 14.64
N SER A 184 0.77 0.65 15.87
CA SER A 184 1.24 1.34 17.08
C SER A 184 2.69 0.97 17.38
N VAL A 185 3.55 1.95 17.65
CA VAL A 185 4.94 1.70 18.09
C VAL A 185 5.02 0.93 19.42
N LEU A 186 3.93 0.90 20.21
CA LEU A 186 3.83 0.15 21.45
C LEU A 186 3.48 -1.33 21.21
N GLU A 187 2.82 -1.64 20.10
CA GLU A 187 2.25 -2.97 19.80
C GLU A 187 3.01 -3.69 18.68
N ILE A 188 3.78 -2.95 17.87
CA ILE A 188 4.51 -3.49 16.71
C ILE A 188 5.41 -4.70 17.04
N HIS A 189 5.94 -4.80 18.26
CA HIS A 189 6.69 -5.96 18.71
C HIS A 189 5.86 -7.25 18.72
N GLN A 190 4.59 -7.15 19.12
CA GLN A 190 3.70 -8.28 19.39
C GLN A 190 2.74 -8.55 18.22
N ASP A 191 2.34 -7.49 17.52
CA ASP A 191 1.31 -7.54 16.47
C ASP A 191 1.84 -7.99 15.11
N LEU A 192 3.16 -8.04 14.93
CA LEU A 192 3.81 -8.52 13.71
C LEU A 192 4.55 -9.84 13.96
N ASP A 193 4.57 -10.68 12.92
CA ASP A 193 5.31 -11.94 12.95
C ASP A 193 6.78 -11.69 12.59
N TRP A 194 7.59 -11.39 13.61
CA TRP A 194 9.01 -11.10 13.45
C TRP A 194 9.84 -12.33 13.08
N ASN A 195 10.78 -12.13 12.16
CA ASN A 195 11.77 -13.11 11.72
C ASN A 195 11.14 -14.44 11.24
N PRO A 196 10.24 -14.38 10.24
CA PRO A 196 9.54 -15.56 9.73
C PRO A 196 10.53 -16.60 9.21
N LYS A 197 10.25 -17.88 9.49
CA LYS A 197 11.12 -19.00 9.15
C LYS A 197 10.89 -19.49 7.72
N VAL A 198 11.21 -18.62 6.76
CA VAL A 198 11.09 -18.87 5.32
C VAL A 198 12.33 -18.36 4.59
N SER A 199 12.65 -18.95 3.44
CA SER A 199 13.78 -18.54 2.59
C SER A 199 13.36 -17.64 1.43
N THR A 200 12.07 -17.66 1.05
CA THR A 200 11.53 -16.83 -0.04
C THR A 200 10.40 -15.92 0.46
N LEU A 201 10.18 -14.81 -0.23
CA LEU A 201 9.22 -13.78 0.17
C LEU A 201 7.78 -14.12 -0.24
N ASN A 202 7.60 -14.94 -1.28
CA ASN A 202 6.31 -15.28 -1.88
C ASN A 202 5.55 -16.42 -1.17
N VAL A 203 6.07 -16.96 -0.07
CA VAL A 203 5.44 -18.06 0.68
C VAL A 203 4.83 -17.57 1.99
N TRP A 204 3.91 -18.33 2.56
CA TRP A 204 3.37 -18.06 3.90
C TRP A 204 4.50 -18.06 4.95
N PRO A 205 4.52 -17.12 5.91
CA PRO A 205 3.49 -16.11 6.20
C PRO A 205 3.65 -14.78 5.43
N LEU A 206 4.67 -14.65 4.58
CA LEU A 206 4.99 -13.40 3.89
C LEU A 206 4.05 -13.15 2.70
N TYR A 207 3.93 -14.03 1.71
CA TYR A 207 3.14 -13.77 0.49
C TYR A 207 3.38 -12.35 -0.08
N ILE A 208 4.64 -11.97 -0.24
CA ILE A 208 5.05 -10.76 -0.94
C ILE A 208 5.34 -11.19 -2.38
N CYS A 209 4.35 -10.97 -3.25
CA CYS A 209 4.40 -11.36 -4.65
C CYS A 209 4.42 -10.16 -5.60
N ASP A 210 4.05 -8.98 -5.11
CA ASP A 210 3.86 -7.77 -5.88
C ASP A 210 4.57 -6.59 -5.21
N ASP A 211 4.92 -5.58 -6.01
CA ASP A 211 5.50 -4.33 -5.54
C ASP A 211 4.64 -3.61 -4.50
N GLY A 212 5.29 -2.76 -3.72
CA GLY A 212 4.63 -1.87 -2.77
C GLY A 212 4.21 -2.55 -1.47
N ALA A 213 4.52 -3.83 -1.29
CA ALA A 213 4.42 -4.49 0.00
C ALA A 213 5.28 -3.76 1.04
N VAL A 214 4.75 -3.66 2.26
CA VAL A 214 5.44 -3.03 3.39
C VAL A 214 6.17 -4.07 4.22
N VAL A 215 7.44 -3.84 4.49
CA VAL A 215 8.26 -4.62 5.42
C VAL A 215 8.79 -3.72 6.52
N PHE A 216 8.51 -4.09 7.77
CA PHE A 216 9.14 -3.47 8.93
C PHE A 216 10.42 -4.22 9.27
N TYR A 217 11.43 -3.52 9.76
CA TYR A 217 12.67 -4.13 10.23
C TYR A 217 13.21 -3.42 11.46
N ARG A 218 14.04 -4.12 12.25
CA ARG A 218 14.66 -3.61 13.47
C ARG A 218 16.01 -4.26 13.72
N ASP A 219 16.79 -3.64 14.58
CA ASP A 219 17.94 -4.27 15.22
C ASP A 219 17.45 -5.03 16.46
N SER A 220 17.73 -6.33 16.54
CA SER A 220 17.32 -7.19 17.66
C SER A 220 18.11 -6.92 18.94
N THR A 221 19.22 -6.20 18.85
CA THR A 221 20.05 -5.82 20.01
C THR A 221 19.56 -4.53 20.70
N GLU A 222 18.65 -3.79 20.07
CA GLU A 222 18.02 -2.61 20.67
C GLU A 222 16.96 -3.03 21.69
N GLU A 223 17.13 -2.61 22.94
CA GLU A 223 16.10 -2.75 23.97
C GLU A 223 15.06 -1.62 23.84
N PRO A 224 13.75 -1.92 24.00
CA PRO A 224 12.72 -0.90 24.04
C PRO A 224 13.01 0.14 25.13
N MET A 225 12.84 1.43 24.79
CA MET A 225 12.99 2.51 25.76
C MET A 225 12.12 2.28 27.00
N GLU A 226 12.71 2.30 28.19
CA GLU A 226 11.95 2.38 29.43
C GLU A 226 11.20 3.72 29.48
N GLN A 227 9.88 3.65 29.59
CA GLN A 227 9.01 4.83 29.67
C GLN A 227 8.34 4.84 31.04
N SER A 228 8.23 6.03 31.64
CA SER A 228 7.36 6.22 32.79
C SER A 228 5.90 5.92 32.43
N GLU A 229 5.06 5.63 33.43
CA GLU A 229 3.63 5.38 33.21
C GLU A 229 2.95 6.56 32.49
N ASP A 230 3.33 7.79 32.85
CA ASP A 230 2.79 9.01 32.23
C ASP A 230 3.20 9.14 30.75
N GLU A 231 4.48 8.97 30.42
CA GLU A 231 4.95 8.99 29.03
C GLU A 231 4.30 7.90 28.18
N ARG A 232 4.17 6.69 28.75
CA ARG A 232 3.50 5.57 28.09
C ARG A 232 2.03 5.89 27.82
N ASN A 233 1.34 6.50 28.78
CA ASN A 233 -0.05 6.93 28.64
C ASN A 233 -0.22 8.02 27.59
N GLU A 234 0.69 8.98 27.52
CA GLU A 234 0.69 10.01 26.47
C GLU A 234 0.92 9.42 25.08
N LEU A 235 1.88 8.50 24.95
CA LEU A 235 2.16 7.82 23.70
C LEU A 235 0.97 6.96 23.25
N MET A 236 0.31 6.25 24.16
CA MET A 236 -0.93 5.50 23.86
C MET A 236 -2.03 6.41 23.32
N LYS A 237 -2.24 7.59 23.93
CA LYS A 237 -3.24 8.56 23.46
C LYS A 237 -2.89 9.11 22.08
N LYS A 238 -1.61 9.40 21.84
CA LYS A 238 -1.11 9.90 20.55
C LYS A 238 -1.30 8.86 19.44
N GLU A 239 -0.88 7.61 19.66
CA GLU A 239 -1.02 6.52 18.70
C GLU A 239 -2.49 6.18 18.43
N SER A 240 -3.32 6.12 19.48
CA SER A 240 -4.77 5.91 19.32
C SER A 240 -5.41 6.99 18.45
N SER A 241 -5.04 8.25 18.67
CA SER A 241 -5.54 9.39 17.88
C SER A 241 -5.06 9.33 16.42
N ARG A 242 -3.82 8.89 16.18
CA ARG A 242 -3.25 8.73 14.84
C ARG A 242 -3.97 7.64 14.06
N LEU A 243 -4.16 6.46 14.66
CA LEU A 243 -4.83 5.31 14.04
C LEU A 243 -6.31 5.59 13.73
N LEU A 244 -6.99 6.37 14.58
CA LEU A 244 -8.36 6.83 14.32
C LEU A 244 -8.45 7.71 13.07
N LYS A 245 -7.48 8.63 12.86
CA LYS A 245 -7.47 9.54 11.71
C LYS A 245 -7.25 8.82 10.39
N THR A 246 -6.43 7.78 10.37
CA THR A 246 -6.12 7.04 9.14
C THR A 246 -7.20 6.02 8.75
N GLY A 247 -8.25 5.88 9.57
CA GLY A 247 -9.40 5.03 9.32
C GLY A 247 -9.13 3.54 9.53
N HIS A 248 -8.01 3.18 10.16
CA HIS A 248 -7.66 1.79 10.48
C HIS A 248 -8.44 1.32 11.72
N ARG A 249 -9.76 1.10 11.56
CA ARG A 249 -10.48 0.15 12.41
C ARG A 249 -10.52 -1.19 11.71
N VAL A 250 -9.43 -1.97 11.78
CA VAL A 250 -9.61 -3.42 11.79
C VAL A 250 -9.89 -3.78 13.24
N SER A 251 -11.15 -3.60 13.65
CA SER A 251 -11.62 -4.22 14.88
C SER A 251 -11.64 -5.72 14.62
N TYR A 252 -10.53 -6.42 14.85
CA TYR A 252 -10.64 -7.82 15.23
C TYR A 252 -11.36 -7.80 16.57
N SER A 253 -12.67 -8.00 16.54
CA SER A 253 -13.38 -8.21 17.79
C SER A 253 -12.83 -9.51 18.36
N PRO A 254 -12.37 -9.57 19.63
CA PRO A 254 -12.07 -10.83 20.29
C PRO A 254 -13.37 -11.58 20.66
N ARG A 255 -14.43 -11.46 19.84
CA ARG A 255 -15.62 -12.29 20.02
C ARG A 255 -15.28 -13.66 19.49
N LYS A 256 -15.11 -14.60 20.43
CA LYS A 256 -15.30 -16.03 20.21
C LYS A 256 -16.34 -16.23 19.10
N GLU A 257 -15.90 -16.77 17.97
CA GLU A 257 -16.79 -17.20 16.91
C GLU A 257 -17.87 -18.08 17.54
N LYS A 258 -19.12 -17.60 17.54
CA LYS A 258 -20.26 -18.48 17.79
C LYS A 258 -20.62 -19.07 16.45
N ALA A 259 -20.49 -20.39 16.35
CA ALA A 259 -20.87 -21.16 15.17
C ALA A 259 -22.28 -20.76 14.70
N LEU A 260 -22.43 -20.50 13.39
CA LEU A 260 -23.73 -20.33 12.76
C LEU A 260 -24.50 -21.66 12.85
N LYS A 261 -25.63 -21.65 13.57
CA LYS A 261 -26.64 -22.72 13.46
C LYS A 261 -27.52 -22.42 12.26
N ILE A 262 -27.33 -23.18 11.19
CA ILE A 262 -28.25 -23.20 10.05
C ILE A 262 -29.39 -24.14 10.43
N TYR A 263 -30.61 -23.62 10.50
CA TYR A 263 -31.81 -24.43 10.60
C TYR A 263 -32.27 -24.74 9.18
N LEU A 264 -32.25 -26.02 8.83
CA LEU A 264 -32.89 -26.50 7.60
C LEU A 264 -34.38 -26.67 7.93
N ASP A 265 -35.23 -25.81 7.38
CA ASP A 265 -36.68 -26.01 7.39
C ASP A 265 -37.04 -27.17 6.45
N GLY A 266 -36.84 -28.40 6.94
CA GLY A 266 -37.41 -29.61 6.38
C GLY A 266 -38.73 -29.91 7.08
N GLY A 267 -39.82 -29.33 6.60
CA GLY A 267 -41.18 -29.68 7.03
C GLY A 267 -41.48 -31.17 6.82
N PRO A 268 -42.37 -31.78 7.62
CA PRO A 268 -42.56 -33.23 7.65
C PRO A 268 -43.13 -33.74 6.32
N VAL A 269 -42.41 -34.67 5.70
CA VAL A 269 -42.93 -35.48 4.59
C VAL A 269 -43.96 -36.44 5.19
N LYS A 270 -45.21 -36.33 4.72
CA LYS A 270 -46.29 -37.28 5.03
C LYS A 270 -45.94 -38.67 4.51
N ASP A 271 -45.97 -39.66 5.38
CA ASP A 271 -45.96 -41.09 5.03
C ASP A 271 -47.22 -41.45 4.23
N PRO A 272 -47.08 -42.07 3.05
CA PRO A 272 -48.15 -42.83 2.43
C PRO A 272 -47.97 -44.31 2.74
N GLY A 273 -48.76 -44.79 3.70
CA GLY A 273 -49.32 -46.13 3.87
C GLY A 273 -48.51 -47.38 3.45
N GLN A 274 -48.38 -48.31 4.39
CA GLN A 274 -48.42 -49.74 4.09
C GLN A 274 -49.14 -50.48 5.23
N ASP A 275 -50.03 -51.37 4.79
CA ASP A 275 -50.87 -52.29 5.55
C ASP A 275 -50.11 -53.19 6.55
#